data_AF-A0A8J2WSN2-F1
#
_entry.id   AF-A0A8J2WSN2-F1
#
_cell.length_a   1.000
_cell.length_b   1.000
_cell.length_c   1.000
_cell.angle_alpha   90.00
_cell.angle_beta   90.00
_cell.angle_gamma   90.00
#
_symmetry.space_group_name_H-M   'P 1'
#
loop_
_entity.id
_entity.type
_entity.pdbx_description
1 polymer ?
#
loop_
_entity_poly.entity_id
_entity_poly.type
_entity_poly.pdbx_seq_one_letter_code
_entity_poly.pdbx_strand_id
1 'polypeptide(L)'
;MALSLPALSVTAFARAHPFAVGASAATLKAATADCMIQTCVEGRRCDEIDIKRVAVFTTFCFGFTGCWQYYLYNRVMPRLFPNVDAFLVLPVRERLRSAAGLRAVGGQVAIENVLNNALLYFPSFYAVQSLYQGGRAIDGLAKFRERWREDVPAIWSFWVPVQTANFLFSPLWARVPVTAAASLLWTSYVSFSRGCPGPCPQNAPTCCDGVGG
;
A
#
# COMPACT_ATOMS: atom_id res chain seq x y z
N MET A 1 -9.55 -40.61 -25.69
CA MET A 1 -9.59 -39.23 -26.21
C MET A 1 -9.54 -38.30 -25.00
N ALA A 2 -8.33 -37.99 -24.53
CA ALA A 2 -8.13 -37.13 -23.36
C ALA A 2 -8.26 -35.67 -23.80
N LEU A 3 -9.24 -34.95 -23.25
CA LEU A 3 -9.32 -33.50 -23.39
C LEU A 3 -8.17 -32.88 -22.59
N SER A 4 -7.05 -32.57 -23.25
CA SER A 4 -6.01 -31.72 -22.67
C SER A 4 -6.54 -30.29 -22.64
N LEU A 5 -7.07 -29.86 -21.50
CA LEU A 5 -7.30 -28.44 -21.23
C LEU A 5 -5.95 -27.73 -21.41
N PRO A 6 -5.88 -26.63 -22.20
CA PRO A 6 -4.66 -25.86 -22.27
C PRO A 6 -4.41 -25.31 -20.86
N ALA A 7 -3.30 -25.74 -20.25
CA ALA A 7 -2.86 -25.14 -19.01
C ALA A 7 -2.60 -23.66 -19.29
N LEU A 8 -3.59 -22.81 -19.01
CA LEU A 8 -3.43 -21.37 -18.95
C LEU A 8 -2.32 -21.13 -17.93
N SER A 9 -1.11 -20.93 -18.43
CA SER A 9 0.03 -20.62 -17.57
C SER A 9 -0.29 -19.30 -16.89
N VAL A 10 -0.52 -19.34 -15.58
CA VAL A 10 -0.80 -18.16 -14.74
C VAL A 10 0.24 -17.07 -15.01
N THR A 11 1.49 -17.48 -15.23
CA THR A 11 2.60 -16.60 -15.61
C THR A 11 2.39 -15.94 -16.97
N ALA A 12 1.90 -16.67 -17.98
CA ALA A 12 1.61 -16.10 -19.30
C ALA A 12 0.46 -15.10 -19.24
N PHE A 13 -0.61 -15.43 -18.51
CA PHE A 13 -1.73 -14.51 -18.29
C PHE A 13 -1.30 -13.25 -17.54
N ALA A 14 -0.50 -13.39 -16.48
CA ALA A 14 -0.01 -12.26 -15.70
C ALA A 14 0.91 -11.32 -16.51
N ARG A 15 1.70 -11.88 -17.43
CA ARG A 15 2.53 -11.09 -18.36
C ARG A 15 1.70 -10.39 -19.44
N ALA A 16 0.60 -11.01 -19.90
CA ALA A 16 -0.30 -10.43 -20.88
C ALA A 16 -1.18 -9.31 -20.27
N HIS A 17 -1.54 -9.42 -18.99
CA HIS A 17 -2.42 -8.48 -18.30
C HIS A 17 -1.85 -7.95 -16.97
N PRO A 18 -0.65 -7.33 -16.97
CA PRO A 18 0.06 -6.94 -15.75
C PRO A 18 -0.70 -5.89 -14.93
N PHE A 19 -1.41 -4.98 -15.59
CA PHE A 19 -2.26 -3.99 -14.91
C PHE A 19 -3.45 -4.66 -14.20
N ALA A 20 -4.22 -5.50 -14.91
CA ALA A 20 -5.39 -6.14 -14.34
C ALA A 20 -5.00 -7.03 -13.15
N VAL A 21 -3.94 -7.85 -13.31
CA VAL A 21 -3.43 -8.68 -12.21
C VAL A 21 -2.95 -7.83 -11.03
N GLY A 22 -2.20 -6.75 -11.28
CA GLY A 22 -1.73 -5.86 -10.22
C GLY A 22 -2.86 -5.17 -9.47
N ALA A 23 -3.84 -4.61 -10.19
CA ALA A 23 -4.99 -3.93 -9.60
C ALA A 23 -5.90 -4.89 -8.83
N SER A 24 -6.17 -6.09 -9.39
CA SER A 24 -6.94 -7.13 -8.70
C SER A 24 -6.24 -7.61 -7.44
N ALA A 25 -4.93 -7.88 -7.51
CA ALA A 25 -4.16 -8.28 -6.33
C ALA A 25 -4.16 -7.19 -5.25
N ALA A 26 -3.98 -5.92 -5.63
CA ALA A 26 -4.02 -4.80 -4.69
C ALA A 26 -5.38 -4.68 -3.99
N THR A 27 -6.47 -4.82 -4.74
CA THR A 27 -7.85 -4.72 -4.24
C THR A 27 -8.20 -5.89 -3.33
N LEU A 28 -7.89 -7.12 -3.76
CA LEU A 28 -8.16 -8.32 -2.99
C LEU A 28 -7.36 -8.32 -1.68
N LYS A 29 -6.07 -7.98 -1.74
CA LYS A 29 -5.21 -7.81 -0.55
C LYS A 29 -5.83 -6.83 0.44
N ALA A 30 -6.37 -5.70 -0.03
CA ALA A 30 -6.98 -4.70 0.84
C ALA A 30 -8.26 -5.21 1.50
N ALA A 31 -9.13 -5.88 0.73
CA ALA A 31 -10.32 -6.53 1.28
C ALA A 31 -9.96 -7.57 2.35
N THR A 32 -9.00 -8.45 2.04
CA THR A 32 -8.55 -9.49 2.96
C THR A 32 -7.94 -8.90 4.22
N ALA A 33 -7.08 -7.89 4.11
CA ALA A 33 -6.48 -7.24 5.28
C ALA A 33 -7.54 -6.64 6.19
N ASP A 34 -8.53 -5.94 5.63
CA ASP A 34 -9.58 -5.31 6.43
C ASP A 34 -10.51 -6.34 7.07
N CYS A 35 -10.95 -7.36 6.31
CA CYS A 35 -11.74 -8.46 6.86
C CYS A 35 -11.00 -9.20 7.98
N MET A 36 -9.69 -9.44 7.83
CA MET A 36 -8.88 -10.08 8.88
C MET A 36 -8.79 -9.22 10.14
N ILE A 37 -8.68 -7.90 10.01
CA ILE A 37 -8.68 -7.02 11.19
C ILE A 37 -10.05 -7.05 11.87
N GLN A 38 -11.14 -6.95 11.10
CA GLN A 38 -12.48 -6.96 11.67
C GLN A 38 -12.81 -8.29 12.37
N THR A 39 -12.40 -9.44 11.82
CA THR A 39 -12.73 -10.74 12.43
C THR A 39 -11.71 -11.23 13.44
N CYS A 40 -10.42 -11.18 13.14
CA CYS A 40 -9.37 -11.77 13.98
C CYS A 40 -8.86 -10.84 15.07
N VAL A 41 -8.99 -9.52 14.90
CA VAL A 41 -8.50 -8.53 15.88
C VAL A 41 -9.66 -7.87 16.62
N GLU A 42 -10.66 -7.38 15.91
CA GLU A 42 -11.85 -6.76 16.53
C GLU A 42 -12.89 -7.78 17.02
N GLY A 43 -12.73 -9.06 16.67
CA GLY A 43 -13.60 -10.15 17.13
C GLY A 43 -15.00 -10.16 16.52
N ARG A 44 -15.23 -9.44 15.41
CA ARG A 44 -16.53 -9.43 14.72
C ARG A 44 -16.79 -10.77 14.06
N ARG A 45 -18.05 -11.19 14.05
CA ARG A 45 -18.45 -12.35 13.25
C ARG A 45 -18.46 -12.00 11.76
N CYS A 46 -18.40 -13.02 10.89
CA CYS A 46 -18.41 -12.83 9.44
C CYS A 46 -19.67 -12.11 8.92
N ASP A 47 -20.79 -12.21 9.63
CA ASP A 47 -22.06 -11.52 9.33
C ASP A 47 -22.12 -10.07 9.83
N GLU A 48 -21.16 -9.65 10.67
CA GLU A 48 -21.08 -8.32 11.29
C GLU A 48 -19.99 -7.42 10.66
N ILE A 49 -19.44 -7.86 9.52
CA ILE A 49 -18.40 -7.11 8.82
C ILE A 49 -18.97 -5.77 8.32
N ASP A 50 -18.26 -4.68 8.62
CA ASP A 50 -18.54 -3.36 8.08
C ASP A 50 -18.14 -3.32 6.59
N ILE A 51 -19.14 -3.58 5.74
CA ILE A 51 -19.00 -3.56 4.29
C ILE A 51 -18.64 -2.16 3.77
N LYS A 52 -19.05 -1.08 4.45
CA LYS A 52 -18.68 0.28 4.02
C LYS A 52 -17.18 0.49 4.20
N ARG A 53 -16.61 0.01 5.31
CA ARG A 53 -15.16 0.06 5.55
C ARG A 53 -14.39 -0.77 4.54
N VAL A 54 -14.83 -2.00 4.26
CA VAL A 54 -14.24 -2.84 3.19
C VAL A 54 -14.31 -2.11 1.84
N ALA A 55 -15.42 -1.45 1.53
CA ALA A 55 -15.59 -0.68 0.29
C ALA A 55 -14.64 0.52 0.21
N VAL A 56 -14.37 1.22 1.33
CA VAL A 56 -13.37 2.30 1.38
C VAL A 56 -11.98 1.76 1.05
N PHE A 57 -11.54 0.69 1.71
CA PHE A 57 -10.22 0.11 1.48
C PHE A 57 -10.04 -0.45 0.07
N THR A 58 -11.05 -1.14 -0.45
CA THR A 58 -10.99 -1.72 -1.80
C THR A 58 -10.98 -0.65 -2.88
N THR A 59 -11.86 0.36 -2.80
CA THR A 59 -11.89 1.48 -3.77
C THR A 59 -10.61 2.30 -3.72
N PHE A 60 -10.13 2.63 -2.52
CA PHE A 60 -8.87 3.34 -2.35
C PHE A 60 -7.70 2.53 -2.91
N CYS A 61 -7.55 1.24 -2.57
CA CYS A 61 -6.44 0.43 -3.04
C CYS A 61 -6.51 0.15 -4.54
N PHE A 62 -7.70 0.00 -5.12
CA PHE A 62 -7.85 -0.10 -6.58
C PHE A 62 -7.34 1.16 -7.28
N GLY A 63 -7.83 2.34 -6.88
CA GLY A 63 -7.45 3.61 -7.51
C GLY A 63 -5.99 3.98 -7.24
N PHE A 64 -5.55 3.90 -5.99
CA PHE A 64 -4.23 4.33 -5.58
C PHE A 64 -3.16 3.29 -5.90
N THR A 65 -3.24 2.11 -5.30
CA THR A 65 -2.22 1.05 -5.48
C THR A 65 -2.34 0.34 -6.83
N GLY A 66 -3.57 0.15 -7.33
CA GLY A 66 -3.81 -0.50 -8.62
C GLY A 66 -3.51 0.41 -9.80
N CYS A 67 -4.10 1.60 -9.86
CA CYS A 67 -3.97 2.50 -11.01
C CYS A 67 -2.77 3.45 -10.89
N TRP A 68 -2.77 4.32 -9.88
CA TRP A 68 -1.76 5.37 -9.76
C TRP A 68 -0.35 4.80 -9.54
N GLN A 69 -0.19 3.88 -8.60
CA GLN A 69 1.11 3.31 -8.26
C GLN A 69 1.65 2.42 -9.38
N TYR A 70 0.78 1.72 -10.13
CA TYR A 70 1.19 1.02 -11.36
C TYR A 70 1.73 2.00 -12.40
N TYR A 71 1.06 3.13 -12.61
CA TYR A 71 1.54 4.18 -13.50
C TYR A 71 2.88 4.77 -13.03
N LEU A 72 2.99 5.10 -11.74
CA LEU A 72 4.21 5.63 -11.14
C LEU A 72 5.40 4.70 -11.39
N TYR A 73 5.28 3.41 -11.09
CA TYR A 73 6.38 2.45 -11.23
C TYR A 73 6.69 2.04 -12.66
N ASN A 74 5.69 1.89 -13.54
CA ASN A 74 5.92 1.39 -14.90
C ASN A 74 6.16 2.50 -15.93
N ARG A 75 5.79 3.74 -15.62
CA ARG A 75 5.90 4.86 -16.57
C ARG A 75 6.77 6.00 -16.07
N VAL A 76 6.68 6.37 -14.79
CA VAL A 76 7.38 7.55 -14.27
C VAL A 76 8.78 7.18 -13.77
N MET A 77 8.89 6.20 -12.87
CA MET A 77 10.16 5.79 -12.25
C MET A 77 11.24 5.36 -13.27
N PRO A 78 10.94 4.57 -14.32
CA PRO A 78 11.96 4.17 -15.29
C PRO A 78 12.48 5.34 -16.13
N ARG A 79 11.67 6.39 -16.31
CA ARG A 79 12.09 7.61 -17.03
C ARG A 79 12.96 8.52 -16.16
N LEU A 80 12.68 8.58 -14.86
CA LEU A 80 13.47 9.37 -13.92
C LEU A 80 14.79 8.68 -13.52
N PHE A 81 14.81 7.35 -13.49
CA PHE A 81 15.97 6.56 -13.07
C PHE A 81 16.27 5.43 -14.06
N PRO A 82 16.75 5.74 -15.28
CA PRO A 82 16.93 4.76 -16.35
C PRO A 82 18.04 3.72 -16.07
N ASN A 83 18.99 4.03 -15.18
CA ASN A 83 20.16 3.19 -14.91
C ASN A 83 20.01 2.30 -13.66
N VAL A 84 18.79 2.12 -13.15
CA VAL A 84 18.55 1.30 -11.95
C VAL A 84 18.92 -0.16 -12.21
N ASP A 85 18.69 -0.67 -13.41
CA ASP A 85 18.97 -2.06 -13.75
C ASP A 85 20.47 -2.36 -13.67
N ALA A 86 21.30 -1.48 -14.24
CA ALA A 86 22.75 -1.58 -14.17
C ALA A 86 23.28 -1.49 -12.73
N PHE A 87 22.65 -0.66 -11.88
CA PHE A 87 23.01 -0.57 -10.46
C PHE A 87 22.71 -1.86 -9.68
N LEU A 88 21.62 -2.56 -10.02
CA LEU A 88 21.18 -3.75 -9.29
C LEU A 88 21.98 -5.02 -9.64
N VAL A 89 22.63 -5.04 -10.79
CA VAL A 89 23.55 -6.14 -11.19
C VAL A 89 24.82 -6.13 -10.34
N LEU A 90 25.20 -4.98 -9.78
CA LEU A 90 26.41 -4.87 -8.97
C LEU A 90 26.31 -5.68 -7.65
N PRO A 91 27.43 -6.24 -7.16
CA PRO A 91 27.51 -6.77 -5.80
C PRO A 91 27.08 -5.72 -4.76
N VAL A 92 26.45 -6.14 -3.66
CA VAL A 92 25.93 -5.23 -2.62
C VAL A 92 26.99 -4.26 -2.10
N ARG A 93 28.24 -4.74 -1.93
CA ARG A 93 29.37 -3.91 -1.47
C ARG A 93 29.70 -2.76 -2.43
N GLU A 94 29.56 -2.99 -3.73
CA GLU A 94 29.79 -1.97 -4.76
C GLU A 94 28.59 -1.02 -4.88
N ARG A 95 27.37 -1.53 -4.70
CA ARG A 95 26.17 -0.69 -4.60
C ARG A 95 26.29 0.36 -3.50
N LEU A 96 26.76 -0.05 -2.33
CA LEU A 96 26.97 0.85 -1.19
C LEU A 96 28.08 1.89 -1.41
N ARG A 97 28.95 1.70 -2.41
CA ARG A 97 30.02 2.64 -2.76
C ARG A 97 29.69 3.51 -3.98
N SER A 98 28.67 3.13 -4.75
CA SER A 98 28.25 3.87 -5.94
C SER A 98 27.44 5.11 -5.56
N ALA A 99 28.08 6.27 -5.54
CA ALA A 99 27.42 7.54 -5.27
C ALA A 99 26.26 7.82 -6.25
N ALA A 100 26.40 7.45 -7.52
CA ALA A 100 25.34 7.60 -8.51
C ALA A 100 24.14 6.70 -8.21
N GLY A 101 24.39 5.44 -7.83
CA GLY A 101 23.36 4.50 -7.46
C GLY A 101 22.62 4.87 -6.17
N LEU A 102 23.36 5.31 -5.15
CA LEU A 102 22.79 5.79 -3.89
C LEU A 102 21.94 7.05 -4.10
N ARG A 103 22.34 7.96 -5.00
CA ARG A 103 21.50 9.12 -5.38
C ARG A 103 20.21 8.68 -6.07
N ALA A 104 20.26 7.68 -6.95
CA ALA A 104 19.07 7.13 -7.59
C ALA A 104 18.13 6.42 -6.59
N VAL A 105 18.68 5.70 -5.61
CA VAL A 105 17.91 5.12 -4.50
C VAL A 105 17.27 6.24 -3.68
N GLY A 106 18.05 7.24 -3.25
CA GLY A 106 17.54 8.39 -2.50
C GLY A 106 16.44 9.14 -3.24
N GLY A 107 16.58 9.32 -4.55
CA GLY A 107 15.54 9.93 -5.40
C GLY A 107 14.26 9.10 -5.46
N GLN A 108 14.35 7.78 -5.66
CA GLN A 108 13.19 6.88 -5.63
C GLN A 108 12.49 6.92 -4.27
N VAL A 109 13.26 6.86 -3.17
CA VAL A 109 12.73 6.94 -1.79
C VAL A 109 12.06 8.29 -1.56
N ALA A 110 12.63 9.40 -2.03
CA ALA A 110 12.05 10.73 -1.86
C ALA A 110 10.72 10.88 -2.62
N ILE A 111 10.64 10.41 -3.87
CA ILE A 111 9.40 10.45 -4.65
C ILE A 111 8.32 9.57 -3.99
N GLU A 112 8.67 8.36 -3.57
CA GLU A 112 7.72 7.48 -2.88
C GLU A 112 7.24 8.08 -1.55
N ASN A 113 8.13 8.62 -0.73
CA ASN A 113 7.73 9.01 0.62
C ASN A 113 7.15 10.42 0.68
N VAL A 114 7.69 11.37 -0.10
CA VAL A 114 7.19 12.75 -0.10
C VAL A 114 5.98 12.86 -1.01
N LEU A 115 6.11 12.54 -2.29
CA LEU A 115 5.01 12.70 -3.24
C LEU A 115 3.93 11.64 -3.02
N ASN A 116 4.30 10.36 -3.01
CA ASN A 116 3.30 9.30 -2.98
C ASN A 116 2.64 9.18 -1.60
N ASN A 117 3.43 9.02 -0.53
CA ASN A 117 2.91 8.74 0.81
C ASN A 117 2.39 9.99 1.53
N ALA A 118 3.15 11.10 1.55
CA ALA A 118 2.72 12.28 2.31
C ALA A 118 1.68 13.12 1.55
N LEU A 119 1.85 13.33 0.24
CA LEU A 119 1.00 14.26 -0.52
C LEU A 119 -0.19 13.61 -1.24
N LEU A 120 -0.16 12.31 -1.53
CA LEU A 120 -1.22 11.66 -2.31
C LEU A 120 -1.99 10.58 -1.54
N TYR A 121 -1.30 9.74 -0.76
CA TYR A 121 -1.90 8.58 -0.09
C TYR A 121 -3.02 8.98 0.86
N PHE A 122 -2.72 9.73 1.93
CA PHE A 122 -3.70 10.08 2.94
C PHE A 122 -4.80 11.04 2.44
N PRO A 123 -4.49 12.10 1.66
CA PRO A 123 -5.52 12.92 1.02
C PRO A 123 -6.54 12.09 0.24
N SER A 124 -6.06 11.15 -0.58
CA SER A 124 -6.92 10.29 -1.38
C SER A 124 -7.70 9.30 -0.52
N PHE A 125 -7.07 8.73 0.52
CA PHE A 125 -7.73 7.81 1.46
C PHE A 125 -8.87 8.51 2.21
N TYR A 126 -8.62 9.67 2.78
CA TYR A 126 -9.65 10.41 3.51
C TYR A 126 -10.74 10.98 2.60
N ALA A 127 -10.40 11.37 1.37
CA ALA A 127 -11.40 11.76 0.37
C ALA A 127 -12.36 10.60 0.06
N VAL A 128 -11.83 9.40 -0.22
CA VAL A 128 -12.64 8.19 -0.45
C VAL A 128 -13.45 7.86 0.81
N GLN A 129 -12.83 7.87 1.99
CA GLN A 129 -13.52 7.60 3.25
C GLN A 129 -14.71 8.55 3.45
N SER A 130 -14.52 9.86 3.24
CA SER A 130 -15.58 10.86 3.40
C SER A 130 -16.74 10.64 2.43
N LEU A 131 -16.45 10.31 1.17
CA LEU A 131 -17.49 10.03 0.17
C LEU A 131 -18.37 8.83 0.59
N TYR A 132 -17.77 7.75 1.10
CA TYR A 132 -18.52 6.60 1.61
C TYR A 132 -19.29 6.88 2.90
N GLN A 133 -18.90 7.91 3.65
CA GLN A 133 -19.60 8.40 4.83
C GLN A 133 -20.71 9.40 4.50
N GLY A 134 -20.94 9.70 3.21
CA GLY A 134 -21.96 10.66 2.75
C GLY A 134 -21.50 12.11 2.77
N GLY A 135 -20.23 12.37 3.06
CA GLY A 135 -19.60 13.70 2.99
C GLY A 135 -19.04 14.02 1.61
N ARG A 136 -18.35 15.15 1.52
CA ARG A 136 -17.64 15.60 0.32
C ARG A 136 -16.16 15.24 0.41
N ALA A 137 -15.51 14.99 -0.71
CA ALA A 137 -14.06 14.74 -0.76
C ALA A 137 -13.21 15.82 -0.06
N ILE A 138 -13.67 17.08 -0.08
CA ILE A 138 -13.00 18.21 0.61
C ILE A 138 -13.01 18.07 2.14
N ASP A 139 -14.03 17.43 2.71
CA ASP A 139 -14.15 17.19 4.15
C ASP A 139 -13.09 16.15 4.59
N GLY A 140 -12.83 15.17 3.73
CA GLY A 140 -11.71 14.24 3.88
C GLY A 140 -10.34 14.94 3.89
N LEU A 141 -10.15 15.93 3.01
CA LEU A 141 -8.90 16.69 2.96
C LEU A 141 -8.72 17.59 4.20
N ALA A 142 -9.79 18.16 4.72
CA ALA A 142 -9.76 18.91 5.98
C ALA A 142 -9.33 18.00 7.15
N LYS A 143 -9.92 16.80 7.24
CA LYS A 143 -9.55 15.78 8.24
C LYS A 143 -8.08 15.37 8.13
N PHE A 144 -7.56 15.22 6.92
CA PHE A 144 -6.14 14.94 6.71
C PHE A 144 -5.25 16.08 7.23
N ARG A 145 -5.62 17.33 6.95
CA ARG A 145 -4.84 18.50 7.38
C ARG A 145 -4.70 18.56 8.91
N GLU A 146 -5.75 18.18 9.63
CA GLU A 146 -5.74 18.11 11.09
C GLU A 146 -4.82 16.99 11.61
N ARG A 147 -4.84 15.83 10.95
CA ARG A 147 -4.07 14.63 11.36
C ARG A 147 -2.69 14.50 10.73
N TRP A 148 -2.29 15.43 9.85
CA TRP A 148 -1.01 15.41 9.12
C TRP A 148 0.18 15.09 10.03
N ARG A 149 0.22 15.68 11.24
CA ARG A 149 1.32 15.52 12.20
C ARG A 149 1.40 14.12 12.80
N GLU A 150 0.33 13.35 12.79
CA GLU A 150 0.29 11.95 13.20
C GLU A 150 0.50 11.03 12.01
N ASP A 151 -0.20 11.30 10.91
CA ASP A 151 -0.27 10.44 9.73
C ASP A 151 1.06 10.38 8.97
N VAL A 152 1.69 11.53 8.71
CA VAL A 152 2.90 11.60 7.87
C VAL A 152 4.11 10.97 8.56
N PRO A 153 4.39 11.25 9.86
CA PRO A 153 5.46 10.54 10.55
C PRO A 153 5.21 9.04 10.64
N ALA A 154 3.96 8.60 10.86
CA ALA A 154 3.62 7.17 10.93
C ALA A 154 3.85 6.44 9.59
N ILE A 155 3.46 7.04 8.46
CA ILE A 155 3.71 6.41 7.15
C ILE A 155 5.19 6.43 6.79
N TRP A 156 5.93 7.48 7.17
CA TRP A 156 7.37 7.57 6.92
C TRP A 156 8.18 6.61 7.78
N SER A 157 7.83 6.44 9.06
CA SER A 157 8.52 5.50 9.94
C SER A 157 8.41 4.05 9.44
N PHE A 158 7.32 3.72 8.75
CA PHE A 158 7.14 2.42 8.11
C PHE A 158 7.78 2.35 6.72
N TRP A 159 7.43 3.26 5.80
CA TRP A 159 7.77 3.12 4.39
C TRP A 159 9.16 3.62 4.00
N VAL A 160 9.75 4.59 4.71
CA VAL A 160 11.13 5.04 4.38
C VAL A 160 12.12 3.88 4.57
N PRO A 161 12.12 3.15 5.71
CA PRO A 161 13.00 1.99 5.88
C PRO A 161 12.70 0.88 4.88
N VAL A 162 11.42 0.53 4.69
CA VAL A 162 11.00 -0.54 3.78
C VAL A 162 11.43 -0.25 2.34
N GLN A 163 11.17 0.96 1.84
CA GLN A 163 11.53 1.34 0.46
C GLN A 163 13.04 1.47 0.28
N THR A 164 13.75 1.99 1.29
CA THR A 164 15.22 2.08 1.23
C THR A 164 15.82 0.69 1.12
N ALA A 165 15.40 -0.25 1.97
CA ALA A 165 15.86 -1.64 1.91
C ALA A 165 15.47 -2.30 0.58
N ASN A 166 14.23 -2.10 0.12
CA ASN A 166 13.74 -2.69 -1.12
C ASN A 166 14.51 -2.19 -2.35
N PHE A 167 14.77 -0.89 -2.46
CA PHE A 167 15.49 -0.33 -3.61
C PHE A 167 16.99 -0.62 -3.58
N LEU A 168 17.57 -0.81 -2.40
CA LEU A 168 18.99 -1.09 -2.24
C LEU A 168 19.33 -2.58 -2.42
N PHE A 169 18.50 -3.48 -1.91
CA PHE A 169 18.81 -4.90 -1.82
C PHE A 169 18.00 -5.76 -2.79
N SER A 170 16.71 -5.47 -2.99
CA SER A 170 15.83 -6.36 -3.76
C SER A 170 16.11 -6.27 -5.26
N PRO A 171 16.24 -7.43 -5.95
CA PRO A 171 16.26 -7.45 -7.41
C PRO A 171 14.91 -6.98 -7.98
N LEU A 172 14.91 -6.51 -9.23
CA LEU A 172 13.73 -5.90 -9.86
C LEU A 172 12.45 -6.74 -9.74
N TRP A 173 12.56 -8.05 -9.95
CA TRP A 173 11.43 -8.97 -9.88
C TRP A 173 10.85 -9.10 -8.46
N ALA A 174 11.66 -8.91 -7.42
CA ALA A 174 11.26 -9.08 -6.01
C ALA A 174 10.70 -7.80 -5.39
N ARG A 175 10.96 -6.63 -6.00
CA ARG A 175 10.52 -5.33 -5.46
C ARG A 175 9.02 -5.26 -5.25
N VAL A 176 8.24 -5.70 -6.25
CA VAL A 176 6.78 -5.70 -6.18
C VAL A 176 6.25 -6.67 -5.12
N PRO A 177 6.70 -7.95 -5.06
CA PRO A 177 6.34 -8.85 -3.96
C PRO A 177 6.67 -8.33 -2.56
N VAL A 178 7.86 -7.75 -2.35
CA VAL A 178 8.28 -7.19 -1.05
C VAL A 178 7.37 -6.02 -0.65
N THR A 179 7.12 -5.10 -1.58
CA THR A 179 6.19 -3.98 -1.35
C THR A 179 4.77 -4.47 -1.10
N ALA A 180 4.30 -5.51 -1.77
CA ALA A 180 2.97 -6.08 -1.56
C ALA A 180 2.82 -6.68 -0.16
N ALA A 181 3.83 -7.41 0.32
CA ALA A 181 3.85 -7.97 1.67
C ALA A 181 3.87 -6.86 2.74
N ALA A 182 4.74 -5.87 2.60
CA ALA A 182 4.77 -4.71 3.50
C ALA A 182 3.44 -3.92 3.45
N SER A 183 2.84 -3.82 2.26
CA SER A 183 1.56 -3.14 2.09
C SER A 183 0.41 -3.86 2.78
N LEU A 184 0.41 -5.19 2.87
CA LEU A 184 -0.58 -5.93 3.65
C LEU A 184 -0.53 -5.49 5.11
N LEU A 185 0.67 -5.45 5.71
CA LEU A 185 0.88 -5.01 7.09
C LEU A 185 0.44 -3.56 7.31
N TRP A 186 0.82 -2.67 6.39
CA TRP A 186 0.41 -1.27 6.45
C TRP A 186 -1.12 -1.11 6.35
N THR A 187 -1.77 -1.81 5.41
CA THR A 187 -3.23 -1.76 5.27
C THR A 187 -3.92 -2.30 6.52
N SER A 188 -3.42 -3.38 7.11
CA SER A 188 -3.90 -3.90 8.40
C SER A 188 -3.76 -2.87 9.53
N TYR A 189 -2.62 -2.18 9.63
CA TYR A 189 -2.42 -1.11 10.60
C TYR A 189 -3.37 0.07 10.40
N VAL A 190 -3.56 0.53 9.15
CA VAL A 190 -4.48 1.62 8.82
C VAL A 190 -5.92 1.22 9.13
N SER A 191 -6.30 -0.01 8.79
CA SER A 191 -7.61 -0.60 9.12
C SER A 191 -7.84 -0.56 10.63
N PHE A 192 -6.91 -1.09 11.43
CA PHE A 192 -7.01 -1.08 12.89
C PHE A 192 -7.10 0.35 13.48
N SER A 193 -6.21 1.25 13.06
CA SER A 193 -6.08 2.59 13.65
C SER A 193 -7.14 3.60 13.18
N ARG A 194 -7.73 3.41 11.99
CA ARG A 194 -8.61 4.41 11.33
C ARG A 194 -9.96 3.86 10.91
N GLY A 195 -10.20 2.57 11.15
CA GLY A 195 -11.45 1.89 10.84
C GLY A 195 -12.48 1.82 11.97
N CYS A 196 -12.16 2.35 13.16
CA CYS A 196 -13.10 2.37 14.29
C CYS A 196 -13.96 3.65 14.27
N PRO A 197 -15.29 3.56 14.11
CA PRO A 197 -16.20 4.69 14.20
C PRO A 197 -16.76 4.76 15.63
N GLY A 198 -16.09 5.49 16.52
CA GLY A 198 -16.64 5.89 17.83
C GLY A 198 -15.94 5.31 19.06
N PRO A 199 -16.36 5.73 20.27
CA PRO A 199 -15.82 5.23 21.52
C PRO A 199 -16.09 3.74 21.65
N CYS A 200 -15.10 3.01 22.14
CA CYS A 200 -15.20 1.57 22.28
C CYS A 200 -16.37 1.13 23.17
N PRO A 201 -17.08 0.05 22.81
CA PRO A 201 -17.94 -0.65 23.75
C PRO A 201 -17.10 -1.05 24.95
N GLN A 202 -17.56 -0.68 26.16
CA GLN A 202 -16.83 -0.83 27.43
C GLN A 202 -16.40 -2.27 27.76
N ASN A 203 -16.87 -3.26 26.99
CA ASN A 203 -16.67 -4.69 27.23
C ASN A 203 -15.92 -5.42 26.10
N ALA A 204 -15.29 -4.70 25.17
CA ALA A 204 -14.43 -5.31 24.16
C ALA A 204 -12.99 -5.46 24.70
N PRO A 205 -12.40 -6.68 24.71
CA PRO A 205 -11.15 -6.97 25.42
C PRO A 205 -9.91 -6.23 24.88
N THR A 206 -9.98 -5.64 23.69
CA THR A 206 -8.88 -4.84 23.12
C THR A 206 -9.45 -3.75 22.23
N CYS A 207 -9.98 -2.72 22.87
CA CYS A 207 -10.64 -1.65 22.16
C CYS A 207 -9.91 -0.34 22.46
N CYS A 208 -8.90 -0.06 21.63
CA CYS A 208 -8.21 1.22 21.53
C CYS A 208 -7.41 1.73 22.75
N ASP A 209 -6.76 0.84 23.51
CA ASP A 209 -5.68 1.28 24.41
C ASP A 209 -4.32 1.23 23.69
N GLY A 210 -3.78 2.41 23.39
CA GLY A 210 -2.33 2.60 23.21
C GLY A 210 -1.80 2.63 21.78
N VAL A 211 -1.92 3.78 21.11
CA VAL A 211 -0.80 4.33 20.33
C VAL A 211 -0.56 5.77 20.80
N GLY A 212 -0.26 5.87 22.10
CA GLY A 212 0.30 7.05 22.74
C GLY A 212 1.54 6.59 23.49
N GLY A 213 2.69 6.74 22.86
CA GLY A 213 4.02 6.39 23.35
C GLY A 213 5.06 6.85 22.35
#